data_AF-A0A960WJK2-F1
#
_entry.id   AF-A0A960WJK2-F1
#
_cell.length_a   1.000
_cell.length_b   1.000
_cell.length_c   1.000
_cell.angle_alpha   90.00
_cell.angle_beta   90.00
_cell.angle_gamma   90.00
#
_symmetry.space_group_name_H-M   'P 1'
#
loop_
_entity.id
_entity.type
_entity.pdbx_description
1 polymer ?
#
loop_
_entity_poly.entity_id
_entity_poly.type
_entity_poly.pdbx_seq_one_letter_code
_entity_poly.pdbx_strand_id
1 'polypeptide(L)'
;MESKPFKCLNCNTPFQLESFLKNSFRFWPATGTFASKCPHCGTIDEYAVRNGKLYIGYLYAAATAHFNIVHQLNIPEEIDIQVVEDGLKIKTTNFEQIIPYAETSQ
;
A
#
# COMPACT_ATOMS: atom_id res chain seq x y z
N MET A 1 9.60 22.97 -2.92
CA MET A 1 10.21 22.01 -1.98
C MET A 1 9.18 20.93 -1.74
N GLU A 2 9.21 19.84 -2.52
CA GLU A 2 8.29 18.72 -2.29
C GLU A 2 8.63 18.04 -0.97
N SER A 3 7.71 18.15 -0.01
CA SER A 3 7.77 17.39 1.24
C SER A 3 7.80 15.90 0.90
N LYS A 4 8.66 15.13 1.57
CA LYS A 4 8.64 13.66 1.53
C LYS A 4 7.84 13.15 2.72
N PRO A 5 6.50 13.06 2.63
CA PRO A 5 5.64 12.76 3.77
C PRO A 5 5.75 11.31 4.23
N PHE A 6 6.17 10.42 3.33
CA PHE A 6 6.21 8.99 3.56
C PHE A 6 7.58 8.57 4.09
N LYS A 7 7.62 7.75 5.13
CA LYS A 7 8.85 7.21 5.72
C LYS A 7 8.74 5.70 5.86
N CYS A 8 9.72 4.95 5.34
CA CYS A 8 9.77 3.49 5.55
C CYS A 8 10.11 3.20 7.03
N LEU A 9 9.36 2.29 7.66
CA LEU A 9 9.60 1.89 9.04
C LEU A 9 10.88 1.06 9.21
N ASN A 10 11.37 0.42 8.15
CA ASN A 10 12.59 -0.39 8.20
C ASN A 10 13.87 0.44 8.04
N CYS A 11 14.03 1.20 6.94
CA CYS A 11 15.25 1.96 6.68
C CYS A 11 15.19 3.43 7.12
N ASN A 12 14.02 3.88 7.59
CA ASN A 12 13.80 5.25 8.07
C ASN A 12 13.99 6.35 7.01
N THR A 13 14.19 5.98 5.73
CA THR A 13 14.40 6.94 4.64
C THR A 13 13.05 7.52 4.20
N PRO A 14 12.93 8.85 4.10
CA PRO A 14 11.73 9.49 3.58
C PRO A 14 11.72 9.47 2.04
N PHE A 15 10.53 9.31 1.45
CA PHE A 15 10.30 9.34 0.00
C PHE A 15 8.95 9.93 -0.37
N GLN A 16 8.76 10.14 -1.68
CA GLN A 16 7.52 10.70 -2.22
C GLN A 16 6.40 9.66 -2.22
N LEU A 17 5.16 10.10 -2.02
CA LEU A 17 3.97 9.24 -2.10
C LEU A 17 3.86 8.58 -3.48
N GLU A 18 4.16 9.30 -4.56
CA GLU A 18 4.16 8.75 -5.91
C GLU A 18 5.19 7.61 -6.07
N SER A 19 6.39 7.76 -5.49
CA SER A 19 7.39 6.69 -5.49
C SER A 19 6.92 5.46 -4.71
N PHE A 20 6.22 5.65 -3.59
CA PHE A 20 5.57 4.56 -2.85
C PHE A 20 4.55 3.84 -3.74
N LEU A 21 3.64 4.60 -4.36
CA LEU A 21 2.57 4.05 -5.17
C LEU A 21 3.12 3.29 -6.38
N LYS A 22 4.04 3.86 -7.16
CA LYS A 22 4.66 3.18 -8.32
C LYS A 22 5.34 1.84 -8.00
N ASN A 23 5.72 1.63 -6.73
CA ASN A 23 6.33 0.37 -6.26
C ASN A 23 5.31 -0.58 -5.63
N SER A 24 4.01 -0.26 -5.64
CA SER A 24 2.94 -1.16 -5.25
C SER A 24 2.65 -2.15 -6.37
N PHE A 25 2.65 -3.44 -6.07
CA PHE A 25 2.73 -4.46 -7.14
C PHE A 25 1.81 -5.68 -6.94
N ARG A 26 1.12 -5.79 -5.81
CA ARG A 26 0.27 -6.96 -5.52
C ARG A 26 -0.89 -6.60 -4.61
N PHE A 27 -2.10 -7.03 -4.95
CA PHE A 27 -3.32 -6.78 -4.18
C PHE A 27 -3.99 -8.10 -3.73
N TRP A 28 -4.32 -8.22 -2.44
CA TRP A 28 -5.07 -9.34 -1.86
C TRP A 28 -6.50 -8.89 -1.50
N PRO A 29 -7.50 -9.29 -2.29
CA PRO A 29 -8.89 -8.88 -2.06
C PRO A 29 -9.47 -9.39 -0.74
N ALA A 30 -9.08 -10.61 -0.35
CA ALA A 30 -9.57 -11.26 0.87
C ALA A 30 -9.28 -10.43 2.14
N THR A 31 -8.18 -9.71 2.15
CA THR A 31 -7.74 -8.88 3.29
C THR A 31 -7.86 -7.38 3.02
N GLY A 32 -8.16 -7.00 1.77
CA GLY A 32 -8.18 -5.61 1.33
C GLY A 32 -6.81 -4.94 1.41
N THR A 33 -5.73 -5.72 1.28
CA THR A 33 -4.35 -5.22 1.42
C THR A 33 -3.61 -5.28 0.11
N PHE A 34 -2.57 -4.46 -0.02
CA PHE A 34 -1.63 -4.53 -1.13
C PHE A 34 -0.19 -4.43 -0.63
N ALA A 35 0.74 -5.02 -1.38
CA ALA A 35 2.17 -4.94 -1.11
C ALA A 35 2.80 -3.80 -1.90
N SER A 36 3.72 -3.10 -1.24
CA SER A 36 4.60 -2.13 -1.87
C SER A 36 6.03 -2.34 -1.43
N LYS A 37 6.96 -2.19 -2.37
CA LYS A 37 8.40 -2.31 -2.14
C LYS A 37 8.99 -0.95 -1.82
N CYS A 38 9.73 -0.85 -0.71
CA CYS A 38 10.48 0.36 -0.41
C CYS A 38 11.54 0.62 -1.51
N PRO A 39 11.57 1.79 -2.15
CA PRO A 39 12.51 2.09 -3.23
C PRO A 39 13.96 2.23 -2.75
N HIS A 40 14.19 2.32 -1.43
CA HIS A 40 15.53 2.53 -0.85
C HIS A 40 16.17 1.24 -0.33
N CYS A 41 15.44 0.46 0.48
CA CYS A 41 15.98 -0.77 1.08
C CYS A 41 15.41 -2.06 0.50
N GLY A 42 14.38 -1.96 -0.35
CA GLY A 42 13.77 -3.11 -1.00
C GLY A 42 12.87 -3.96 -0.11
N THR A 43 12.67 -3.59 1.16
CA THR A 43 11.69 -4.25 2.05
C THR A 43 10.30 -4.17 1.43
N ILE A 44 9.57 -5.28 1.51
CA ILE A 44 8.18 -5.38 1.07
C ILE A 44 7.32 -5.41 2.33
N ASP A 45 6.36 -4.50 2.41
CA ASP A 45 5.41 -4.40 3.50
C ASP A 45 3.97 -4.46 2.96
N GLU A 46 3.03 -4.79 3.85
CA GLU A 46 1.60 -4.85 3.55
C GLU A 46 0.90 -3.55 3.97
N TYR A 47 0.03 -3.06 3.10
CA TYR A 47 -0.66 -1.80 3.27
C TYR A 47 -2.16 -1.95 3.05
N ALA A 48 -2.95 -1.11 3.72
CA ALA A 48 -4.38 -0.98 3.46
C ALA A 48 -4.78 0.49 3.38
N VAL A 49 -5.73 0.82 2.51
CA VAL A 49 -6.42 2.11 2.57
C VAL A 49 -7.75 1.93 3.28
N ARG A 50 -8.00 2.70 4.34
CA ARG A 50 -9.27 2.72 5.06
C ARG A 50 -9.70 4.15 5.30
N ASN A 51 -10.89 4.52 4.84
CA ASN A 51 -11.42 5.89 4.92
C ASN A 51 -10.43 6.94 4.39
N GLY A 52 -9.88 6.71 3.19
CA GLY A 52 -8.90 7.61 2.56
C GLY A 52 -7.49 7.61 3.17
N LYS A 53 -7.27 6.90 4.29
CA LYS A 53 -5.99 6.88 5.02
C LYS A 53 -5.22 5.60 4.77
N LEU A 54 -3.89 5.71 4.74
CA LEU A 54 -2.97 4.60 4.52
C LEU A 54 -2.47 4.00 5.84
N TYR A 55 -2.48 2.68 5.92
CA TYR A 55 -2.01 1.91 7.07
C TYR A 55 -0.98 0.88 6.63
N ILE A 56 0.05 0.66 7.44
CA ILE A 56 1.02 -0.42 7.31
C ILE A 56 0.77 -1.46 8.40
N GLY A 57 0.96 -2.73 8.07
CA GLY A 57 0.68 -3.82 8.98
C GLY A 57 1.24 -5.14 8.50
N TYR A 58 0.70 -6.23 9.04
CA TYR A 58 1.07 -7.58 8.63
C TYR A 58 -0.16 -8.46 8.45
N LEU A 59 -0.03 -9.45 7.57
CA LEU A 59 -1.01 -10.50 7.39
C LEU A 59 -0.74 -11.65 8.35
N TYR A 60 -1.80 -12.20 8.93
CA TYR A 60 -1.75 -13.42 9.72
C TYR A 60 -3.01 -14.26 9.47
N ALA A 61 -2.90 -15.56 9.72
CA ALA A 61 -4.02 -16.48 9.57
C ALA A 61 -4.51 -16.94 10.95
N ALA A 62 -5.79 -16.75 11.23
CA ALA A 62 -6.49 -17.27 12.40
C ALA A 62 -7.83 -17.83 11.94
N ALA A 63 -7.82 -19.04 11.35
CA ALA A 63 -8.88 -19.63 10.53
C ALA A 63 -9.18 -18.88 9.21
N THR A 64 -9.16 -17.55 9.21
CA THR A 64 -9.21 -16.70 8.01
C THR A 64 -8.00 -15.75 7.95
N ALA A 65 -7.72 -15.20 6.76
CA ALA A 65 -6.65 -14.21 6.60
C ALA A 65 -7.10 -12.86 7.18
N HIS A 66 -6.26 -12.25 8.00
CA HIS A 66 -6.50 -10.96 8.62
C HIS A 66 -5.31 -10.02 8.44
N PHE A 67 -5.60 -8.73 8.36
CA PHE A 67 -4.60 -7.68 8.40
C PHE A 67 -4.59 -7.00 9.76
N ASN A 68 -3.47 -7.10 10.50
CA ASN A 68 -3.28 -6.34 11.71
C ASN A 68 -2.57 -5.02 11.40
N ILE A 69 -3.17 -3.91 11.81
CA ILE A 69 -2.59 -2.57 11.63
C ILE A 69 -1.48 -2.38 12.66
N VAL A 70 -0.29 -1.99 12.18
CA VAL A 70 0.85 -1.61 13.02
C VAL A 70 0.92 -0.10 13.14
N HIS A 71 0.75 0.64 12.04
CA HIS A 71 0.87 2.09 12.04
C HIS A 71 -0.01 2.73 10.97
N GLN A 72 -0.55 3.91 11.26
CA GLN A 72 -1.16 4.79 10.26
C GLN A 72 -0.09 5.70 9.70
N LEU A 73 0.05 5.75 8.38
CA LEU A 73 1.00 6.64 7.72
C LEU A 73 0.40 8.03 7.54
N ASN A 74 1.22 9.06 7.79
CA ASN A 74 0.83 10.45 7.57
C ASN A 74 1.11 10.82 6.12
N ILE A 75 0.05 11.02 5.33
CA ILE A 75 0.11 11.36 3.91
C ILE A 75 -0.57 12.72 3.67
N PRO A 76 -0.10 13.50 2.68
CA PRO A 76 -0.50 14.90 2.50
C PRO A 76 -1.86 15.05 1.81
N GLU A 77 -2.40 13.95 1.27
CA GLU A 77 -3.65 13.89 0.54
C GLU A 77 -4.37 12.56 0.81
N GLU A 78 -5.67 12.51 0.58
CA GLU A 78 -6.46 11.29 0.66
C GLU A 78 -6.19 10.37 -0.53
N ILE A 79 -6.33 9.06 -0.31
CA ILE A 79 -6.19 8.05 -1.36
C ILE A 79 -7.56 7.46 -1.64
N ASP A 80 -8.00 7.59 -2.89
CA ASP A 80 -9.18 6.91 -3.40
C ASP A 80 -8.81 5.51 -3.90
N ILE A 81 -9.63 4.54 -3.54
CA ILE A 81 -9.45 3.16 -3.99
C ILE A 81 -10.73 2.61 -4.61
N GLN A 82 -10.57 1.83 -5.69
CA GLN A 82 -11.66 1.13 -6.34
C GLN A 82 -11.18 -0.25 -6.79
N VAL A 83 -11.90 -1.30 -6.42
CA VAL A 83 -11.66 -2.63 -6.99
C VAL A 83 -12.23 -2.66 -8.41
N VAL A 84 -11.39 -3.02 -9.37
CA VAL A 84 -11.69 -3.10 -10.80
C VAL A 84 -11.36 -4.50 -11.33
N GLU A 85 -11.70 -4.79 -12.58
CA GLU A 85 -11.47 -6.10 -13.22
C GLU A 85 -9.99 -6.53 -13.16
N ASP A 86 -9.06 -5.59 -13.29
CA ASP A 86 -7.62 -5.88 -13.35
C ASP A 86 -6.89 -5.77 -11.99
N GLY A 87 -7.60 -5.42 -10.91
CA GLY A 87 -7.00 -5.30 -9.58
C GLY A 87 -7.53 -4.15 -8.75
N LEU A 88 -6.68 -3.56 -7.91
CA LEU A 88 -6.99 -2.38 -7.11
C LEU A 88 -6.55 -1.12 -7.84
N LYS A 89 -7.51 -0.35 -8.34
CA LYS A 89 -7.27 1.01 -8.81
C LYS A 89 -7.01 1.90 -7.60
N ILE A 90 -5.83 2.51 -7.55
CA ILE A 90 -5.47 3.54 -6.57
C ILE A 90 -5.34 4.87 -7.29
N LYS A 91 -5.98 5.91 -6.73
CA LYS A 91 -5.95 7.27 -7.24
C LYS A 91 -5.65 8.27 -6.14
N THR A 92 -4.89 9.29 -6.53
CA THR A 92 -4.58 10.51 -5.76
C THR A 92 -4.84 11.71 -6.66
N THR A 93 -4.53 12.93 -6.19
CA THR A 93 -4.73 14.16 -6.98
C THR A 93 -3.95 14.13 -8.31
N ASN A 94 -2.73 13.62 -8.29
CA ASN A 94 -1.79 13.71 -9.42
C ASN A 94 -1.33 12.35 -9.96
N PHE A 95 -1.82 11.23 -9.42
CA PHE A 95 -1.35 9.90 -9.78
C PHE A 95 -2.48 8.88 -9.74
N GLU A 96 -2.47 7.97 -10.71
CA GLU A 96 -3.41 6.85 -10.82
C GLU A 96 -2.66 5.61 -11.31
N GLN A 97 -2.98 4.45 -10.74
CA GLN A 97 -2.49 3.16 -11.23
C GLN A 97 -3.46 2.03 -10.85
N ILE A 98 -3.25 0.86 -11.46
CA ILE A 98 -3.90 -0.38 -11.08
C ILE A 98 -2.83 -1.30 -10.49
N ILE A 99 -3.05 -1.76 -9.25
CA ILE A 99 -2.22 -2.77 -8.60
C ILE A 99 -2.87 -4.13 -8.91
N PRO A 100 -2.17 -5.04 -9.61
CA PRO A 100 -2.77 -6.30 -10.02
C PRO A 100 -3.07 -7.22 -8.83
N TYR A 101 -4.01 -8.13 -9.02
CA TYR A 101 -4.29 -9.18 -8.04
C TYR A 101 -3.04 -10.01 -7.73
N ALA A 102 -2.95 -10.46 -6.48
CA ALA A 102 -2.00 -11.48 -6.09
C ALA A 102 -2.29 -12.77 -6.86
N GLU A 103 -1.32 -13.22 -7.65
CA GLU A 103 -1.36 -14.56 -8.21
C GLU A 103 -1.51 -15.56 -7.06
N THR A 104 -2.60 -16.33 -7.08
CA THR A 104 -2.71 -17.54 -6.28
C THR A 104 -1.69 -18.51 -6.86
N SER A 105 -0.62 -18.80 -6.12
CA SER A 105 0.25 -19.92 -6.47
C SER A 105 -0.62 -21.17 -6.57
N GLN A 106 -0.72 -21.74 -7.78
CA GLN A 106 -1.38 -23.01 -8.06
C GLN A 106 -0.62 -24.16 -7.41
#